data_AF-A0A7S7Z8Z6-F1
#
_entry.id   AF-A0A7S7Z8Z6-F1
#
_cell.length_a   1.000
_cell.length_b   1.000
_cell.length_c   1.000
_cell.angle_alpha   90.00
_cell.angle_beta   90.00
_cell.angle_gamma   90.00
#
_symmetry.space_group_name_H-M   'P 1'
#
loop_
_entity.id
_entity.type
_entity.pdbx_description
1 polymer ?
#
loop_
_entity_poly.entity_id
_entity_poly.type
_entity_poly.pdbx_seq_one_letter_code
_entity_poly.pdbx_strand_id
1 'polypeptide(L)' 'MRLERDGDRVRLITKGGNDFTKRFPWIVEAALKDCQKQFVIDGEAIVRGVDGYSDFNVLHSVSFTL' A
#
# COMPACT_ATOMS: atom_id res chain seq x y z
N MET A 1 0.71 -7.23 4.72
CA MET A 1 0.63 -6.82 3.30
C MET A 1 2.05 -6.54 2.90
N ARG A 2 2.48 -7.10 1.77
CA ARG A 2 3.87 -7.02 1.36
C ARG A 2 4.04 -6.02 0.22
N LEU A 3 4.91 -5.05 0.44
CA LEU A 3 5.42 -4.14 -0.58
C LEU A 3 6.81 -4.63 -1.01
N GLU A 4 6.95 -4.96 -2.28
CA GLU A 4 8.22 -5.39 -2.87
C GLU A 4 8.67 -4.35 -3.89
N ARG A 5 9.90 -3.85 -3.76
CA ARG A 5 10.56 -3.05 -4.80
C ARG A 5 11.75 -3.81 -5.36
N ASP A 6 11.87 -3.81 -6.68
CA ASP A 6 13.00 -4.32 -7.44
C ASP A 6 13.28 -3.41 -8.64
N GLY A 7 14.27 -2.52 -8.49
CA GLY A 7 14.54 -1.44 -9.43
C GLY A 7 13.36 -0.47 -9.54
N ASP A 8 12.83 -0.36 -10.76
CA ASP A 8 11.67 0.49 -11.08
C ASP A 8 10.35 -0.29 -11.01
N ARG A 9 10.40 -1.56 -10.60
CA ARG A 9 9.22 -2.39 -10.41
C ARG A 9 8.83 -2.39 -8.95
N VAL A 10 7.55 -2.13 -8.69
CA VAL A 10 6.95 -2.21 -7.35
C VAL A 10 5.72 -3.09 -7.40
N ARG A 11 5.55 -3.94 -6.38
CA ARG A 11 4.38 -4.79 -6.20
C ARG A 11 3.82 -4.64 -4.80
N LEU A 12 2.50 -4.55 -4.70
CA LEU A 12 1.79 -4.52 -3.44
C LEU A 12 0.87 -5.75 -3.33
N ILE A 13 1.26 -6.73 -2.53
CA ILE A 13 0.60 -8.03 -2.44
C ILE A 13 -0.06 -8.20 -1.08
N THR A 14 -1.36 -8.52 -1.09
CA THR A 14 -2.10 -8.83 0.14
C THR A 14 -1.72 -10.20 0.70
N LYS A 15 -2.09 -10.49 1.95
CA LYS A 15 -1.90 -11.82 2.56
C LYS A 15 -2.61 -12.93 1.75
N GLY A 16 -3.72 -12.62 1.08
CA GLY A 16 -4.45 -13.54 0.20
C GLY A 16 -3.87 -13.67 -1.22
N GLY A 17 -2.73 -13.02 -1.51
CA GLY A 17 -2.07 -13.08 -2.82
C GLY A 17 -2.60 -12.11 -3.88
N ASN A 18 -3.63 -11.31 -3.57
CA ASN A 18 -4.15 -10.30 -4.50
C ASN A 18 -3.12 -9.18 -4.73
N ASP A 19 -2.98 -8.77 -5.99
CA ASP A 19 -2.15 -7.64 -6.40
C ASP A 19 -2.95 -6.32 -6.31
N PHE A 20 -2.55 -5.47 -5.38
CA PHE A 20 -3.16 -4.19 -5.07
C PHE A 20 -2.32 -3.00 -5.58
N THR A 21 -1.31 -3.24 -6.41
CA THR A 21 -0.41 -2.21 -6.96
C THR A 21 -1.19 -1.10 -7.66
N LYS A 22 -2.25 -1.44 -8.41
CA LYS A 22 -3.10 -0.47 -9.10
C LYS A 22 -4.11 0.24 -8.18
N ARG A 23 -4.43 -0.35 -7.03
CA ARG A 23 -5.46 0.14 -6.10
C ARG A 23 -4.91 1.23 -5.17
N PHE A 24 -3.60 1.21 -4.91
CA PHE A 24 -2.93 2.18 -4.04
C PHE A 24 -1.70 2.80 -4.73
N PRO A 25 -1.91 3.63 -5.78
CA PRO A 25 -0.81 4.19 -6.57
C PRO A 25 0.13 5.07 -5.73
N TRP A 26 -0.37 5.76 -4.71
CA TRP A 26 0.43 6.61 -3.83
C TRP A 26 1.46 5.82 -3.00
N ILE A 27 1.16 4.58 -2.59
CA ILE A 27 2.12 3.69 -1.92
C ILE A 27 3.24 3.30 -2.89
N VAL A 28 2.87 3.02 -4.14
CA VAL A 28 3.82 2.66 -5.21
C VAL A 28 4.75 3.83 -5.52
N GLU A 29 4.21 5.03 -5.66
CA GLU A 29 5.00 6.25 -5.90
C GLU A 29 5.96 6.55 -4.74
N ALA A 30 5.51 6.40 -3.49
CA ALA A 30 6.35 6.57 -2.33
C ALA A 30 7.52 5.57 -2.33
N ALA A 31 7.23 4.30 -2.64
CA ALA A 31 8.26 3.26 -2.74
C ALA A 31 9.30 3.58 -3.81
N LEU A 32 8.89 4.13 -4.96
CA LEU A 32 9.77 4.49 -6.07
C LEU A 32 10.67 5.70 -5.78
N LYS A 33 10.24 6.61 -4.90
CA LYS A 33 11.01 7.79 -4.49
C LYS A 33 12.16 7.47 -3.54
N ASP A 34 12.15 6.30 -2.90
CA ASP A 34 13.24 5.89 -2.01
C ASP A 34 14.56 5.73 -2.81
N CYS A 35 15.69 6.06 -2.19
CA CYS A 35 17.01 5.84 -2.77
C CYS A 35 17.35 4.34 -2.87
N GLN A 36 16.85 3.52 -1.94
CA GLN A 36 17.00 2.07 -1.99
C GLN A 36 16.14 1.49 -3.10
N LYS A 37 16.80 0.89 -4.10
CA LYS A 37 16.13 0.34 -5.27
C LYS A 37 15.64 -1.09 -5.09
N GLN A 38 15.97 -1.76 -4.00
CA GLN A 38 15.55 -3.14 -3.76
C GLN A 38 15.26 -3.34 -2.28
N PHE A 39 14.01 -3.70 -1.95
CA PHE A 39 13.60 -3.99 -0.58
C PHE A 39 12.26 -4.72 -0.53
N VAL A 40 11.98 -5.33 0.63
CA VAL A 40 10.68 -5.88 0.97
C VAL A 40 10.25 -5.31 2.31
N ILE A 41 9.03 -4.79 2.38
CA ILE A 41 8.38 -4.33 3.61
C ILE A 41 7.11 -5.16 3.81
N ASP A 42 6.95 -5.75 4.98
CA ASP A 42 5.69 -6.38 5.39
C ASP A 42 5.06 -5.57 6.52
N GLY A 43 3.78 -5.26 6.39
CA GLY A 43 3.05 -4.46 7.38
C GLY A 43 1.55 -4.45 7.13
N GLU A 44 0.80 -3.94 8.09
CA GLU A 44 -0.64 -3.74 7.94
C GLU A 44 -0.90 -2.37 7.29
N ALA A 45 -1.70 -2.34 6.22
CA ALA A 45 -2.20 -1.08 5.69
C ALA A 45 -3.33 -0.58 6.60
N ILE A 46 -3.13 0.58 7.22
CA ILE A 46 -4.15 1.26 8.00
C ILE A 46 -4.52 2.58 7.33
N VAL A 47 -5.81 2.89 7.26
CA VAL A 47 -6.29 4.22 6.88
C VAL A 47 -6.41 5.02 8.17
N ARG A 48 -5.74 6.17 8.23
CA ARG A 48 -5.84 7.09 9.37
C ARG A 48 -7.04 8.00 9.15
N GLY A 49 -8.08 7.86 9.96
CA GLY A 49 -9.20 8.80 10.02
C GLY A 49 -8.74 10.17 10.53
N VAL A 50 -9.55 11.21 10.30
CA VAL A 50 -9.28 12.61 10.69
C VAL A 50 -9.19 12.78 12.23
N ASP A 51 -9.65 11.78 12.97
CA ASP A 51 -9.68 11.69 14.44
C ASP A 51 -8.52 10.87 15.04
N GLY A 52 -7.61 10.34 14.22
CA GLY A 52 -6.42 9.63 14.68
C GLY A 52 -6.63 8.16 15.07
N TYR A 53 -7.84 7.62 14.91
CA TYR A 53 -8.14 6.20 15.10
C TYR A 53 -8.04 5.42 13.77
N SER A 54 -7.65 4.14 13.87
CA SER A 54 -7.56 3.22 12.74
C SER A 54 -8.95 2.75 12.33
N ASP A 55 -9.42 3.14 11.15
CA ASP A 55 -10.71 2.69 10.63
C ASP A 55 -10.53 1.52 9.65
N PHE A 56 -10.68 0.30 10.17
CA PHE A 56 -10.53 -0.94 9.41
C PHE A 56 -11.66 -1.19 8.40
N ASN A 57 -12.81 -0.51 8.54
CA ASN A 57 -13.97 -0.72 7.66
C ASN A 57 -13.81 -0.07 6.26
N VAL A 58 -12.95 0.93 6.13
CA VAL A 58 -12.69 1.59 4.84
C VAL A 58 -11.89 0.69 3.88
N LEU A 59 -11.09 -0.25 4.40
CA LEU A 59 -10.24 -1.14 3.58
C LEU A 59 -11.07 -2.14 2.74
N HIS A 60 -12.27 -2.49 3.21
CA HIS A 60 -13.16 -3.44 2.55
C HIS A 60 -14.10 -2.82 1.50
N SER A 61 -14.35 -1.51 1.55
CA SER A 61 -15.28 -0.82 0.64
C SER A 61 -14.55 0.27 -0.13
N VAL A 62 -13.85 -0.09 -1.20
CA VAL A 62 -13.20 0.91 -2.06
C VAL A 62 -14.20 1.48 -3.04
N SER A 63 -14.80 2.59 -2.61
CA SER A 63 -15.06 3.77 -3.42
C SER A 63 -14.76 4.97 -2.54
N PHE A 64 -13.58 5.58 -2.74
CA PHE A 64 -13.26 6.86 -2.11
C PHE A 64 -13.44 7.93 -3.18
N THR A 65 -14.52 8.70 -3.04
CA THR A 65 -14.66 10.04 -3.61
C THR A 65 -14.34 11.03 -2.49
N LEU A 66 -13.65 12.11 -2.88
CA LEU A 66 -13.09 13.21 -2.10
C LEU A 66 -11.62 13.02 -1.70
#